data_AF-A0AAJ2H417-F1
#
_entry.id   AF-A0AAJ2H417-F1
#
_cell.length_a   1.000
_cell.length_b   1.000
_cell.length_c   1.000
_cell.angle_alpha   90.00
_cell.angle_beta   90.00
_cell.angle_gamma   90.00
#
_symmetry.space_group_name_H-M   'P 1'
#
loop_
_entity.id
_entity.type
_entity.pdbx_description
1 polymer ?
#
loop_
_entity_poly.entity_id
_entity_poly.type
_entity_poly.pdbx_seq_one_letter_code
_entity_poly.pdbx_strand_id
1 'polypeptide(L)'
;GHSRVYAATKFFIYTQASGLIMLVGILTLVLVRFTQTQVLSFDYMHLLGTQLPYAFEYGLMLCFFIAFAVKLPVVPFHGWLPDAHAQAPTAGSVDLAGILIKTAAYGLLRFVLPLFPHASADFANIAIIL
;
A
#
# COMPACT_ATOMS: atom_id res chain seq x y z
N GLY A 1 13.18 26.94 6.53
CA GLY A 1 13.68 25.78 7.28
C GLY A 1 12.56 24.98 7.91
N HIS A 2 11.85 25.57 8.87
CA HIS A 2 10.75 24.93 9.60
C HIS A 2 9.64 24.33 8.70
N SER A 3 9.26 25.00 7.61
CA SER A 3 8.26 24.47 6.64
C SER A 3 8.72 23.21 5.91
N ARG A 4 10.02 23.12 5.56
CA ARG A 4 10.58 21.96 4.84
C ARG A 4 10.67 20.74 5.73
N VAL A 5 11.14 20.91 6.97
CA VAL A 5 11.19 19.82 7.96
C VAL A 5 9.78 19.31 8.24
N TYR A 6 8.81 20.21 8.45
CA TYR A 6 7.41 19.82 8.64
C TYR A 6 6.86 18.99 7.48
N ALA A 7 7.02 19.45 6.23
CA ALA A 7 6.56 18.72 5.05
C ALA A 7 7.24 17.34 4.92
N ALA A 8 8.55 17.27 5.16
CA ALA A 8 9.30 16.01 5.14
C ALA A 8 8.80 15.04 6.23
N THR A 9 8.60 15.52 7.46
CA THR A 9 8.06 14.70 8.56
C THR A 9 6.65 14.22 8.25
N LYS A 10 5.76 15.09 7.75
CA LYS A 10 4.39 14.73 7.37
C LYS A 10 4.38 13.65 6.28
N PHE A 11 5.15 13.85 5.20
CA PHE A 11 5.32 12.85 4.15
C PHE A 11 5.83 11.51 4.69
N PHE A 12 6.86 11.54 5.53
CA PHE A 12 7.47 10.35 6.11
C PHE A 12 6.48 9.60 6.99
N ILE A 13 5.78 10.28 7.90
CA ILE A 13 4.80 9.64 8.80
C ILE A 13 3.67 9.00 7.98
N TYR A 14 3.11 9.70 6.99
CA TYR A 14 2.04 9.15 6.15
C TYR A 14 2.50 7.85 5.48
N THR A 15 3.61 7.89 4.75
CA THR A 15 4.08 6.76 3.96
C THR A 15 4.66 5.62 4.80
N GLN A 16 5.32 5.94 5.91
CA GLN A 16 5.94 4.93 6.78
C GLN A 16 4.91 4.22 7.66
N ALA A 17 3.96 4.95 8.25
CA ALA A 17 2.91 4.35 9.07
C ALA A 17 2.03 3.41 8.22
N SER A 18 1.66 3.83 7.01
CA SER A 18 0.91 2.97 6.09
C SER A 18 1.73 1.76 5.63
N GLY A 19 3.04 1.93 5.41
CA GLY A 19 3.96 0.81 5.15
C GLY A 19 4.02 -0.23 6.27
N LEU A 20 3.95 0.19 7.54
CA LEU A 20 3.88 -0.72 8.68
C LEU A 20 2.57 -1.52 8.72
N ILE A 21 1.44 -0.91 8.34
CA ILE A 21 0.16 -1.61 8.21
C ILE A 21 0.27 -2.72 7.15
N MET A 22 0.86 -2.41 5.99
CA MET A 22 1.10 -3.43 4.96
C MET A 22 2.08 -4.50 5.42
N LEU A 23 3.11 -4.14 6.21
CA LEU A 23 4.03 -5.13 6.78
C LEU A 23 3.30 -6.15 7.65
N VAL A 24 2.38 -5.70 8.51
CA VAL A 24 1.52 -6.61 9.29
C VAL A 24 0.72 -7.52 8.36
N GLY A 25 0.11 -6.97 7.30
CA GLY A 25 -0.60 -7.76 6.29
C GLY A 25 0.27 -8.82 5.60
N ILE A 26 1.50 -8.48 5.21
CA ILE A 26 2.46 -9.42 4.61
C ILE A 26 2.81 -10.53 5.60
N LEU A 27 3.14 -10.19 6.84
CA LEU A 27 3.49 -11.18 7.87
C LEU A 27 2.33 -12.12 8.14
N THR A 28 1.10 -11.61 8.28
CA THR A 28 -0.08 -12.44 8.47
C THR A 28 -0.33 -13.35 7.27
N LEU A 29 -0.21 -12.86 6.04
CA LEU A 29 -0.37 -13.68 4.84
C LEU A 29 0.65 -14.82 4.78
N VAL A 30 1.92 -14.52 5.08
CA VAL A 30 2.99 -15.54 5.13
C VAL A 30 2.72 -16.57 6.20
N LEU A 31 2.29 -16.16 7.40
CA LEU A 31 1.97 -17.08 8.49
C LEU A 31 0.77 -17.99 8.14
N VAL A 32 -0.26 -17.45 7.49
CA VAL A 32 -1.39 -18.26 7.02
C VAL A 32 -0.96 -19.23 5.93
N ARG A 33 -0.11 -18.81 5.00
CA ARG A 33 0.41 -19.73 3.98
C ARG A 33 1.27 -20.84 4.60
N PHE A 34 2.08 -20.50 5.60
CA PHE A 34 2.90 -21.44 6.34
C PHE A 34 2.05 -22.53 7.02
N THR A 35 0.89 -22.21 7.59
CA THR A 35 0.03 -23.25 8.19
C THR A 35 -0.51 -24.25 7.17
N GLN A 36 -0.63 -23.84 5.89
CA GLN A 36 -1.12 -24.68 4.79
C GLN A 36 -0.04 -25.53 4.14
N THR A 37 1.17 -24.98 3.96
CA THR A 37 2.24 -25.62 3.19
C THR A 37 3.40 -26.14 4.04
N GLN A 38 3.51 -25.70 5.30
CA GLN A 38 4.65 -25.93 6.19
C GLN A 38 5.98 -25.38 5.63
N VAL A 39 5.92 -24.44 4.69
CA VAL A 39 7.10 -23.78 4.11
C VAL A 39 7.03 -22.29 4.42
N LEU A 40 8.02 -21.78 5.16
CA LEU A 40 8.13 -20.35 5.43
C LEU A 40 8.77 -19.65 4.22
N SER A 41 7.96 -18.88 3.49
CA SER A 41 8.42 -18.17 2.30
C SER A 41 7.71 -16.83 2.14
N PHE A 42 8.48 -15.82 1.73
CA PHE A 42 8.01 -14.49 1.32
C PHE A 42 7.96 -14.34 -0.21
N ASP A 43 8.18 -15.44 -0.94
CA ASP A 43 8.11 -15.44 -2.40
C ASP A 43 6.68 -15.16 -2.87
N TYR A 44 6.54 -14.22 -3.81
CA TYR A 44 5.25 -13.81 -4.34
C TYR A 44 4.49 -14.98 -4.99
N MET A 45 5.18 -15.81 -5.78
CA MET A 45 4.52 -16.93 -6.47
C MET A 45 4.06 -18.00 -5.47
N HIS A 46 4.80 -18.19 -4.38
CA HIS A 46 4.41 -19.09 -3.30
C HIS A 46 3.16 -18.61 -2.54
N LEU A 47 3.01 -17.30 -2.35
CA LEU A 47 1.90 -16.68 -1.63
C LEU A 47 0.62 -16.59 -2.47
N LEU A 48 0.71 -16.68 -3.81
CA LEU A 48 -0.46 -16.77 -4.66
C LEU A 48 -1.32 -18.01 -4.35
N GLY A 49 -2.64 -17.84 -4.38
CA GLY A 49 -3.59 -18.92 -4.10
C GLY A 49 -3.58 -19.40 -2.64
N THR A 50 -3.14 -18.55 -1.70
CA THR A 50 -3.31 -18.82 -0.28
C THR A 50 -4.81 -18.89 0.04
N GLN A 51 -5.25 -20.00 0.65
CA GLN A 51 -6.66 -20.14 1.01
C GLN A 51 -6.97 -19.25 2.21
N LEU A 52 -7.85 -18.28 2.04
CA LEU A 52 -8.21 -17.32 3.09
C LEU A 52 -9.72 -17.39 3.34
N PRO A 53 -10.18 -17.45 4.61
CA PRO A 53 -11.54 -17.09 4.92
C PRO A 53 -11.82 -15.67 4.46
N TYR A 54 -12.98 -15.40 3.88
CA TYR A 54 -13.32 -14.11 3.28
C TYR A 54 -13.00 -12.90 4.17
N ALA A 55 -13.34 -12.96 5.46
CA ALA A 55 -13.05 -11.88 6.41
C ALA A 55 -11.54 -11.58 6.56
N PHE A 56 -10.69 -12.62 6.50
CA PHE A 56 -9.24 -12.46 6.53
C PHE A 56 -8.72 -11.93 5.20
N GLU A 57 -9.21 -12.44 4.07
CA GLU A 57 -8.84 -11.93 2.74
C GLU A 57 -9.13 -10.43 2.64
N TYR A 58 -10.32 -10.01 3.06
CA TYR A 58 -10.74 -8.62 3.03
C TYR A 58 -9.91 -7.73 3.97
N GLY A 59 -9.64 -8.19 5.19
CA GLY A 59 -8.78 -7.46 6.14
C GLY A 59 -7.36 -7.28 5.62
N LEU A 60 -6.76 -8.33 5.07
CA LEU A 60 -5.40 -8.28 4.50
C LEU A 60 -5.34 -7.41 3.24
N MET A 61 -6.34 -7.51 2.37
CA MET A 61 -6.50 -6.64 1.21
C MET A 61 -6.49 -5.17 1.64
N LEU A 62 -7.25 -4.80 2.67
CA LEU A 62 -7.27 -3.43 3.19
C LEU A 62 -5.92 -2.98 3.74
N CYS A 63 -5.16 -3.85 4.42
CA CYS A 63 -3.82 -3.52 4.87
C CYS A 63 -2.89 -3.12 3.71
N PHE A 64 -2.94 -3.86 2.60
CA PHE A 64 -2.16 -3.53 1.40
C PHE A 64 -2.74 -2.29 0.69
N PHE A 65 -4.06 -2.23 0.53
CA PHE A 65 -4.73 -1.13 -0.15
C PHE A 65 -4.44 0.21 0.53
N ILE A 66 -4.56 0.31 1.85
CA ILE A 66 -4.29 1.56 2.59
C ILE A 66 -2.85 2.03 2.37
N ALA A 67 -1.87 1.12 2.40
CA ALA A 67 -0.47 1.48 2.15
C ALA A 67 -0.24 2.06 0.76
N PHE A 68 -0.83 1.44 -0.27
CA PHE A 68 -0.74 1.94 -1.64
C PHE A 68 -1.60 3.20 -1.85
N ALA A 69 -2.79 3.29 -1.25
CA ALA A 69 -3.68 4.45 -1.34
C ALA A 69 -3.04 5.72 -0.76
N VAL A 70 -2.33 5.60 0.35
CA VAL A 70 -1.55 6.71 0.92
C VAL A 70 -0.44 7.17 -0.02
N LYS A 71 0.23 6.23 -0.70
CA LYS A 71 1.32 6.54 -1.66
C LYS A 71 0.80 6.97 -3.04
N LEU A 72 -0.43 6.59 -3.42
CA LEU A 72 -1.18 7.00 -4.63
C LEU A 72 -2.02 8.30 -4.43
N PRO A 73 -1.72 9.07 -3.38
CA PRO A 73 -2.63 10.04 -2.73
C PRO A 73 -4.14 9.93 -3.05
N VAL A 74 -4.77 8.81 -2.69
CA VAL A 74 -6.25 8.62 -2.77
C VAL A 74 -6.96 9.44 -1.68
N VAL A 75 -8.22 9.87 -1.86
CA VAL A 75 -8.98 10.54 -0.78
C VAL A 75 -9.27 9.54 0.35
N PRO A 76 -9.08 9.89 1.65
CA PRO A 76 -8.68 11.17 2.23
C PRO A 76 -7.17 11.31 2.51
N PHE A 77 -6.32 10.44 1.98
CA PHE A 77 -4.90 10.32 2.33
C PHE A 77 -3.95 11.24 1.54
N HIS A 78 -4.46 12.14 0.69
CA HIS A 78 -3.66 12.99 -0.18
C HIS A 78 -3.01 14.20 0.52
N GLY A 79 -3.35 14.48 1.78
CA GLY A 79 -2.99 15.73 2.45
C GLY A 79 -1.49 16.01 2.61
N TRP A 80 -0.62 15.01 2.42
CA TRP A 80 0.84 15.18 2.42
C TRP A 80 1.39 15.69 1.09
N LEU A 81 0.69 15.45 -0.02
CA LEU A 81 1.20 15.68 -1.39
C LEU A 81 1.44 17.16 -1.70
N PRO A 82 0.52 18.11 -1.39
CA PRO A 82 0.74 19.52 -1.69
C PRO A 82 1.94 20.10 -0.93
N ASP A 83 2.08 19.74 0.35
CA ASP A 83 3.18 20.20 1.19
C ASP A 83 4.53 19.63 0.72
N ALA A 84 4.55 18.34 0.34
CA ALA A 84 5.75 17.68 -0.17
C ALA A 84 6.22 18.33 -1.49
N HIS A 85 5.33 18.59 -2.44
CA HIS A 85 5.68 19.28 -3.69
C HIS A 85 6.13 20.73 -3.48
N ALA A 86 5.46 21.47 -2.59
CA ALA A 86 5.79 22.87 -2.33
C ALA A 86 7.18 23.04 -1.69
N GLN A 87 7.64 22.06 -0.91
CA GLN A 87 8.87 22.16 -0.14
C GLN A 87 10.05 21.36 -0.72
N ALA A 88 9.80 20.41 -1.62
CA ALA A 88 10.84 19.62 -2.26
C ALA A 88 11.66 20.45 -3.27
N PRO A 89 12.97 20.17 -3.42
CA PRO A 89 13.74 20.66 -4.56
C PRO A 89 13.11 20.18 -5.89
N THR A 90 13.38 20.89 -6.99
CA THR A 90 12.81 20.56 -8.31
C THR A 90 13.01 19.09 -8.69
N ALA A 91 14.23 18.55 -8.53
CA ALA A 91 14.52 17.15 -8.79
C ALA A 91 13.66 16.21 -7.92
N GLY A 92 13.51 16.51 -6.62
CA GLY A 92 12.68 15.72 -5.71
C GLY A 92 11.20 15.72 -6.10
N SER A 93 10.66 16.86 -6.52
CA SER A 93 9.28 16.95 -7.04
C SER A 93 9.10 16.14 -8.33
N VAL A 94 10.10 16.15 -9.22
CA VAL A 94 10.08 15.34 -10.45
C VAL A 94 10.06 13.85 -10.12
N ASP A 95 10.89 13.38 -9.19
CA ASP A 95 10.92 11.96 -8.80
C ASP A 95 9.62 11.53 -8.08
N LEU A 96 9.08 12.41 -7.23
CA LEU A 96 7.83 12.17 -6.50
C LEU A 96 6.65 11.93 -7.47
N ALA A 97 6.45 12.84 -8.43
CA ALA A 97 5.38 12.70 -9.43
C ALA A 97 5.70 11.64 -10.50
N GLY A 98 6.98 11.54 -10.87
CA GLY A 98 7.48 10.68 -11.93
C GLY A 98 7.49 9.20 -11.57
N ILE A 99 7.80 8.86 -10.32
CA ILE A 99 8.05 7.47 -9.93
C ILE A 99 7.15 7.07 -8.76
N LEU A 100 7.15 7.82 -7.66
CA LEU A 100 6.57 7.34 -6.40
C LEU A 100 5.09 6.94 -6.55
N ILE A 101 4.29 7.78 -7.19
CA ILE A 101 2.87 7.52 -7.43
C ILE A 101 2.68 6.30 -8.35
N LYS A 102 3.54 6.13 -9.37
CA LYS A 102 3.47 4.99 -10.29
C LYS A 102 3.78 3.67 -9.59
N THR A 103 4.71 3.66 -8.64
CA THR A 103 5.00 2.46 -7.84
C THR A 103 3.82 2.04 -6.97
N ALA A 104 3.00 2.98 -6.51
CA ALA A 104 1.78 2.67 -5.76
C ALA A 104 0.72 2.03 -6.65
N ALA A 105 0.49 2.59 -7.86
CA ALA A 105 -0.43 2.00 -8.84
C ALA A 105 0.02 0.59 -9.25
N TYR A 106 1.31 0.42 -9.53
CA TYR A 106 1.90 -0.89 -9.80
C TYR A 106 1.67 -1.86 -8.63
N GLY A 107 1.83 -1.41 -7.38
CA GLY A 107 1.60 -2.23 -6.20
C GLY A 107 0.15 -2.73 -6.07
N LEU A 108 -0.83 -1.85 -6.35
CA LEU A 108 -2.25 -2.24 -6.43
C LEU A 108 -2.47 -3.34 -7.49
N LEU A 109 -1.95 -3.14 -8.69
CA LEU A 109 -2.10 -4.09 -9.80
C LEU A 109 -1.39 -5.42 -9.53
N ARG A 110 -0.19 -5.37 -8.93
CA ARG A 110 0.68 -6.54 -8.78
C ARG A 110 0.37 -7.35 -7.53
N PHE A 111 0.01 -6.70 -6.43
CA PHE A 111 -0.16 -7.36 -5.14
C PHE A 111 -1.61 -7.43 -4.72
N VAL A 112 -2.35 -6.32 -4.77
CA VAL A 112 -3.72 -6.29 -4.23
C VAL A 112 -4.65 -7.19 -5.05
N LEU A 113 -4.70 -6.98 -6.37
CA LEU A 113 -5.60 -7.76 -7.24
C LEU A 113 -5.27 -9.27 -7.23
N PRO A 114 -4.00 -9.71 -7.38
CA PRO A 114 -3.72 -11.14 -7.51
C PRO A 114 -3.68 -11.89 -6.18
N LEU A 115 -3.27 -11.25 -5.08
CA LEU A 115 -3.23 -11.90 -3.76
C LEU A 115 -4.62 -11.97 -3.11
N PHE A 116 -5.52 -11.03 -3.42
CA PHE A 116 -6.83 -10.91 -2.80
C PHE A 116 -7.95 -10.68 -3.85
N PRO A 117 -8.14 -11.62 -4.80
CA PRO A 117 -9.00 -11.40 -5.96
C PRO A 117 -10.47 -11.20 -5.60
N HIS A 118 -11.00 -11.91 -4.60
CA HIS A 118 -12.42 -11.80 -4.22
C HIS A 118 -12.66 -10.50 -3.47
N ALA A 119 -11.84 -10.22 -2.46
CA ALA A 119 -11.93 -8.99 -1.70
C ALA A 119 -11.74 -7.74 -2.58
N SER A 120 -10.82 -7.80 -3.55
CA SER A 120 -10.59 -6.70 -4.49
C SER A 120 -11.79 -6.46 -5.40
N ALA A 121 -12.44 -7.51 -5.89
CA ALA A 121 -13.63 -7.38 -6.74
C ALA A 121 -14.79 -6.73 -5.97
N ASP A 122 -15.02 -7.14 -4.72
CA ASP A 122 -16.08 -6.58 -3.88
C ASP A 122 -15.80 -5.12 -3.48
N PHE A 123 -14.53 -4.77 -3.23
CA PHE A 123 -14.12 -3.42 -2.88
C PHE A 123 -14.04 -2.45 -4.08
N ALA A 124 -14.08 -2.94 -5.32
CA ALA A 124 -13.86 -2.14 -6.52
C ALA A 124 -14.78 -0.91 -6.64
N ASN A 125 -16.07 -1.08 -6.31
CA ASN A 125 -17.05 0.02 -6.34
C ASN A 125 -16.74 1.13 -5.33
N ILE A 126 -16.11 0.79 -4.20
CA ILE A 126 -15.67 1.77 -3.23
C ILE A 126 -14.39 2.43 -3.75
N ALA A 127 -13.42 1.62 -4.21
CA ALA A 127 -12.13 2.10 -4.69
C ALA A 127 -12.23 3.10 -5.85
N ILE A 128 -13.20 2.96 -6.75
CA ILE A 128 -13.37 3.87 -7.90
C ILE A 128 -13.91 5.26 -7.50
N ILE A 129 -14.53 5.37 -6.34
CA ILE A 129 -15.10 6.63 -5.82
C ILE A 129 -14.06 7.42 -5.00
N LEU A 130 -13.03 6.74 -4.48
CA LEU A 130 -11.98 7.31 -3.64
C LEU A 130 -10.87 8.00 -4.46
#